data_AF-A0A560JC84-F1
#
_entry.id   AF-A0A560JC84-F1
#
_cell.length_a   1.000
_cell.length_b   1.000
_cell.length_c   1.000
_cell.angle_alpha   90.00
_cell.angle_beta   90.00
_cell.angle_gamma   90.00
#
_symmetry.space_group_name_H-M   'P 1'
#
loop_
_entity.id
_entity.type
_entity.pdbx_description
1 polymer ?
#
loop_
_entity_poly.entity_id
_entity_poly.type
_entity_poly.pdbx_seq_one_letter_code
_entity_poly.pdbx_strand_id
1 'polypeptide(L)'
;MGKMVDRALAVLLILGAGGHTAGSFNAYGSQPMVLLWALSASILVILLGALNLLRSGRPGDRALAWICAAGLMAWMGCCVAFAAIAGTWLEPHAAIFLLLSAGLLAFSLRTALRPEGWPPAG
;
A
#
# COMPACT_ATOMS: atom_id res chain seq x y z
N MET A 1 -0.87 -3.46 20.71
CA MET A 1 0.06 -2.57 19.97
C MET A 1 0.10 -2.86 18.46
N GLY A 2 0.51 -4.06 18.01
CA GLY A 2 0.71 -4.34 16.57
C GLY A 2 -0.50 -4.06 15.65
N LYS A 3 -1.72 -4.35 16.10
CA LYS A 3 -2.95 -4.08 15.33
C LYS A 3 -3.19 -2.58 15.10
N MET A 4 -2.86 -1.71 16.07
CA MET A 4 -3.05 -0.26 15.91
C MET A 4 -2.04 0.30 14.91
N VAL A 5 -0.79 -0.15 14.98
CA VAL A 5 0.26 0.25 14.02
C VAL A 5 -0.11 -0.19 12.60
N ASP A 6 -0.55 -1.44 12.42
CA ASP A 6 -1.02 -1.97 11.13
C ASP A 6 -2.12 -1.08 10.52
N ARG A 7 -3.13 -0.73 11.33
CA ARG A 7 -4.22 0.16 10.92
C ARG A 7 -3.75 1.57 10.61
N ALA A 8 -2.87 2.14 11.43
CA ALA A 8 -2.32 3.47 11.22
C ALA A 8 -1.55 3.54 9.90
N LEU A 9 -0.71 2.55 9.60
CA LEU A 9 0.00 2.46 8.32
C LEU A 9 -0.97 2.39 7.13
N ALA A 10 -2.05 1.60 7.25
CA ALA A 10 -3.04 1.49 6.19
C ALA A 10 -3.82 2.81 5.97
N VAL A 11 -4.16 3.53 7.04
CA VAL A 11 -4.76 4.87 6.95
C VAL A 11 -3.78 5.86 6.33
N LEU A 12 -2.51 5.86 6.77
CA LEU A 12 -1.48 6.73 6.20
C LEU A 12 -1.27 6.47 4.71
N LEU A 13 -1.36 5.21 4.27
CA LEU A 13 -1.28 4.85 2.86
C LEU A 13 -2.43 5.48 2.06
N ILE A 14 -3.66 5.43 2.59
CA ILE A 14 -4.84 6.07 1.98
C ILE A 14 -4.70 7.59 1.94
N LEU A 15 -4.25 8.20 3.04
CA LEU A 15 -4.02 9.66 3.09
C LEU A 15 -2.92 10.09 2.13
N GLY A 16 -1.86 9.28 2.01
CA GLY A 16 -0.81 9.46 1.02
C GLY A 16 -1.36 9.48 -0.41
N ALA A 17 -2.31 8.59 -0.74
CA ALA A 17 -2.99 8.61 -2.04
C ALA A 17 -3.79 9.90 -2.29
N GLY A 18 -4.34 10.51 -1.23
CA GLY A 18 -4.94 11.85 -1.31
C GLY A 18 -3.91 12.91 -1.71
N GLY A 19 -2.74 12.91 -1.05
CA GLY A 19 -1.61 13.77 -1.42
C GLY A 19 -1.13 13.54 -2.86
N HIS A 20 -0.98 12.28 -3.26
CA HIS A 20 -0.61 11.90 -4.64
C HIS A 20 -1.63 12.40 -5.66
N THR A 21 -2.92 12.27 -5.37
CA THR A 21 -4.01 12.78 -6.23
C THR A 21 -3.89 14.29 -6.41
N ALA A 22 -3.78 15.05 -5.32
CA ALA A 22 -3.65 16.50 -5.38
C ALA A 22 -2.39 16.93 -6.13
N GLY A 23 -1.25 16.28 -5.86
CA GLY A 23 0.00 16.50 -6.58
C GLY A 23 -0.11 16.18 -8.08
N SER A 24 -0.84 15.13 -8.44
CA SER A 24 -1.06 14.73 -9.84
C SER A 24 -1.86 15.78 -10.62
N PHE A 25 -2.91 16.35 -10.02
CA PHE A 25 -3.64 17.46 -10.65
C PHE A 25 -2.75 18.68 -10.87
N ASN A 26 -1.92 19.02 -9.88
CA ASN A 26 -0.99 20.15 -9.98
C ASN A 26 0.09 19.93 -11.06
N ALA A 27 0.63 18.71 -11.16
CA ALA A 27 1.72 18.38 -12.08
C ALA A 27 1.25 18.09 -13.51
N TYR A 28 0.11 17.41 -13.66
CA TYR A 28 -0.34 16.83 -14.93
C TYR A 28 -1.71 17.33 -15.40
N GLY A 29 -2.24 18.40 -14.79
CA GLY A 29 -3.57 18.94 -15.14
C GLY A 29 -3.75 19.31 -16.61
N SER A 30 -2.67 19.68 -17.31
CA SER A 30 -2.66 19.96 -18.76
C SER A 30 -2.37 18.75 -19.64
N GLN A 31 -2.12 17.58 -19.05
CA GLN A 31 -1.74 16.34 -19.73
C GLN A 31 -2.74 15.22 -19.35
N PRO A 32 -3.94 15.20 -19.94
CA PRO A 32 -5.07 14.39 -19.45
C PRO A 32 -4.77 12.89 -19.43
N MET A 33 -4.00 12.38 -20.40
CA MET A 33 -3.60 10.98 -20.42
C MET A 33 -2.64 10.62 -19.28
N VAL A 34 -1.65 11.47 -19.00
CA VAL A 34 -0.71 11.24 -17.89
C VAL A 34 -1.43 11.35 -16.55
N LEU A 35 -2.32 12.34 -16.42
CA LEU A 35 -3.17 12.50 -15.25
C LEU A 35 -4.03 11.26 -14.99
N LEU A 36 -4.68 10.68 -16.00
CA LEU A 36 -5.48 9.47 -15.85
C LEU A 36 -4.66 8.29 -15.30
N TRP A 37 -3.44 8.09 -15.82
CA TRP A 37 -2.53 7.05 -15.32
C TRP A 37 -2.10 7.32 -13.87
N ALA A 38 -1.80 8.57 -13.53
CA ALA A 38 -1.47 8.94 -12.15
C ALA A 38 -2.65 8.73 -11.20
N LEU A 39 -3.88 9.06 -11.61
CA LEU A 39 -5.08 8.82 -10.79
C LEU A 39 -5.37 7.32 -10.60
N SER A 40 -5.05 6.49 -11.59
CA SER A 40 -5.14 5.03 -11.46
C SER A 40 -4.24 4.50 -10.35
N ALA A 41 -3.04 5.08 -10.19
CA ALA A 41 -2.16 4.76 -9.08
C ALA A 41 -2.77 5.15 -7.73
N SER A 42 -3.38 6.34 -7.62
CA SER A 42 -4.11 6.73 -6.39
C SER A 42 -5.22 5.75 -6.02
N ILE A 43 -6.03 5.31 -7.00
CA ILE A 43 -7.11 4.33 -6.78
C ILE A 43 -6.54 3.01 -6.25
N LEU A 44 -5.46 2.51 -6.88
CA LEU A 44 -4.79 1.28 -6.45
C LEU A 44 -4.29 1.39 -5.00
N VAL A 45 -3.65 2.51 -4.64
CA VAL A 45 -3.13 2.73 -3.28
C VAL A 45 -4.26 2.79 -2.24
N ILE A 46 -5.36 3.47 -2.55
CA ILE A 46 -6.55 3.50 -1.68
C ILE A 46 -7.09 2.08 -1.48
N LEU A 47 -7.21 1.30 -2.56
CA LEU A 47 -7.69 -0.08 -2.49
C LEU A 47 -6.76 -0.96 -1.64
N LEU A 48 -5.44 -0.87 -1.83
CA LEU A 48 -4.46 -1.62 -1.02
C LEU A 48 -4.53 -1.24 0.47
N GLY A 49 -4.72 0.04 0.77
CA GLY A 49 -4.94 0.52 2.14
C GLY A 49 -6.24 -0.05 2.74
N ALA A 50 -7.35 -0.01 1.98
CA ALA A 50 -8.64 -0.53 2.43
C ALA A 50 -8.59 -2.06 2.67
N LEU A 51 -7.95 -2.81 1.77
CA LEU A 51 -7.75 -4.25 1.93
C LEU A 51 -6.92 -4.56 3.18
N ASN A 52 -5.87 -3.79 3.46
CA ASN A 52 -5.06 -3.96 4.68
C ASN A 52 -5.84 -3.58 5.96
N LEU A 53 -6.69 -2.55 5.92
CA LEU A 53 -7.60 -2.25 7.02
C LEU A 53 -8.56 -3.42 7.28
N LEU A 54 -9.13 -4.01 6.23
CA LEU A 54 -9.99 -5.18 6.35
C LEU A 54 -9.23 -6.38 6.92
N ARG A 55 -8.04 -6.67 6.39
CA ARG A 55 -7.14 -7.73 6.87
C ARG A 55 -6.82 -7.58 8.36
N SER A 56 -6.57 -6.36 8.82
CA SER A 56 -6.26 -6.09 10.24
C SER A 56 -7.39 -6.50 11.19
N GLY A 57 -8.64 -6.55 10.71
CA GLY A 57 -9.81 -7.00 11.44
C GLY A 57 -10.10 -8.50 11.32
N ARG A 58 -9.45 -9.20 10.37
CA ARG A 58 -9.69 -10.61 10.04
C ARG A 58 -8.41 -11.43 10.17
N PRO A 59 -7.86 -11.64 11.39
CA PRO A 59 -6.55 -12.25 11.58
C PRO A 59 -6.46 -13.74 11.17
N GLY A 60 -7.60 -14.42 10.94
CA GLY A 60 -7.65 -15.79 10.42
C GLY A 60 -7.79 -15.89 8.89
N ASP A 61 -7.99 -14.77 8.19
CA ASP A 61 -8.19 -14.75 6.74
C ASP A 61 -6.83 -14.72 6.01
N ARG A 62 -6.23 -15.90 5.84
CA ARG A 62 -4.91 -16.06 5.19
C ARG A 62 -4.94 -15.71 3.70
N ALA A 63 -6.06 -15.98 3.02
CA ALA A 63 -6.22 -15.66 1.61
C ALA A 63 -6.17 -14.14 1.40
N LEU A 64 -6.94 -13.38 2.19
CA LEU A 64 -6.88 -11.92 2.17
C LEU A 64 -5.47 -11.40 2.52
N ALA A 65 -4.77 -12.04 3.46
CA ALA A 65 -3.41 -11.67 3.81
C ALA A 65 -2.41 -11.86 2.66
N TRP A 66 -2.50 -12.95 1.91
CA TRP A 66 -1.69 -13.17 0.70
C TRP A 66 -2.02 -12.19 -0.41
N ILE A 67 -3.30 -11.88 -0.63
CA ILE A 67 -3.73 -10.86 -1.61
C ILE A 67 -3.14 -9.49 -1.25
N CYS A 68 -3.22 -9.10 0.03
CA CYS A 68 -2.60 -7.86 0.51
C CYS A 68 -1.08 -7.85 0.29
N ALA A 69 -0.39 -8.95 0.61
CA ALA A 69 1.05 -9.06 0.44
C ALA A 69 1.46 -8.96 -1.05
N ALA A 70 0.80 -9.71 -1.93
CA ALA A 70 1.06 -9.69 -3.37
C ALA A 70 0.81 -8.30 -3.97
N GLY A 71 -0.31 -7.67 -3.61
CA GLY A 71 -0.65 -6.32 -4.06
C GLY A 71 0.37 -5.26 -3.61
N LEU A 72 0.83 -5.35 -2.35
CA LEU A 72 1.86 -4.45 -1.83
C LEU A 72 3.22 -4.67 -2.52
N MET A 73 3.63 -5.92 -2.79
CA MET A 73 4.86 -6.19 -3.54
C MET A 73 4.81 -5.64 -4.96
N ALA A 74 3.69 -5.82 -5.67
CA ALA A 74 3.50 -5.25 -7.00
C ALA A 74 3.57 -3.71 -6.96
N TRP A 75 2.90 -3.08 -5.99
CA TRP A 75 2.94 -1.63 -5.81
C TRP A 75 4.33 -1.09 -5.48
N MET A 76 5.08 -1.79 -4.62
CA MET A 76 6.48 -1.45 -4.35
C MET A 76 7.33 -1.53 -5.62
N GLY A 77 7.10 -2.53 -6.48
CA GLY A 77 7.72 -2.61 -7.80
C GLY A 77 7.42 -1.38 -8.67
N CYS A 78 6.17 -0.90 -8.69
CA CYS A 78 5.81 0.34 -9.37
C CYS A 78 6.54 1.56 -8.79
N CYS A 79 6.66 1.67 -7.46
CA CYS A 79 7.39 2.78 -6.83
C CYS A 79 8.88 2.78 -7.19
N VAL A 80 9.52 1.60 -7.22
CA VAL A 80 10.92 1.45 -7.63
C VAL A 80 11.09 1.81 -9.11
N ALA A 81 10.20 1.34 -9.98
CA ALA A 81 10.23 1.70 -11.40
C ALA A 81 10.06 3.21 -11.61
N PHE A 82 9.14 3.84 -10.88
CA PHE A 82 8.95 5.29 -10.91
C PHE A 82 10.21 6.04 -10.47
N ALA A 83 10.84 5.67 -9.36
CA ALA A 83 12.07 6.29 -8.87
C ALA A 83 13.22 6.15 -9.88
N ALA A 84 13.34 4.99 -10.55
CA ALA A 84 14.33 4.76 -11.60
C ALA A 84 14.08 5.67 -12.82
N ILE A 85 12.81 5.82 -13.26
CA ILE A 85 12.43 6.70 -14.37
C ILE A 85 12.66 8.18 -14.02
N ALA A 86 12.37 8.56 -12.78
CA ALA A 86 12.59 9.93 -12.28
C ALA A 86 14.08 10.30 -12.15
N GLY A 87 15.00 9.34 -12.29
CA GLY A 87 16.44 9.55 -12.20
C GLY A 87 16.96 9.73 -10.78
N THR A 88 16.12 9.56 -9.76
CA THR A 88 16.51 9.63 -8.35
C THR A 88 15.89 8.49 -7.54
N TRP A 89 16.74 7.63 -6.97
CA TRP A 89 16.31 6.51 -6.13
C TRP A 89 15.67 6.92 -4.80
N LEU A 90 15.89 8.17 -4.39
CA LEU A 90 15.37 8.78 -3.17
C LEU A 90 14.32 9.85 -3.46
N GLU A 91 13.52 9.65 -4.51
CA GLU A 91 12.41 10.57 -4.78
C GLU A 91 11.44 10.53 -3.58
N PRO A 92 11.27 11.64 -2.82
CA PRO A 92 10.61 11.61 -1.50
C PRO A 92 9.19 11.06 -1.56
N HIS A 93 8.47 11.37 -2.65
CA HIS A 93 7.13 10.88 -2.90
C HIS A 93 7.07 9.35 -2.94
N ALA A 94 7.95 8.71 -3.73
CA ALA A 94 8.01 7.25 -3.86
C ALA A 94 8.54 6.58 -2.57
N ALA A 95 9.49 7.21 -1.90
CA ALA A 95 10.10 6.69 -0.66
C ALA A 95 9.05 6.51 0.46
N ILE A 96 8.14 7.47 0.64
CA ILE A 96 7.09 7.37 1.67
C ILE A 96 6.16 6.19 1.37
N PHE A 97 5.73 6.02 0.12
CA PHE A 97 4.90 4.87 -0.27
C PHE A 97 5.61 3.54 -0.05
N LEU A 98 6.90 3.45 -0.42
CA LEU A 98 7.70 2.25 -0.17
C LEU A 98 7.78 1.89 1.32
N LEU A 99 8.02 2.88 2.19
CA LEU A 99 8.12 2.65 3.64
C LEU A 99 6.79 2.17 4.23
N LEU A 100 5.67 2.83 3.89
CA LEU A 100 4.34 2.44 4.36
C LEU A 100 3.96 1.04 3.86
N SER A 101 4.22 0.76 2.58
CA SER A 101 3.94 -0.54 1.97
C SER A 101 4.81 -1.65 2.54
N ALA A 102 6.09 -1.41 2.82
CA ALA A 102 6.98 -2.38 3.47
C ALA A 102 6.49 -2.76 4.87
N GLY A 103 6.04 -1.77 5.66
CA GLY A 103 5.45 -2.01 6.97
C GLY A 103 4.18 -2.87 6.89
N LEU A 104 3.26 -2.53 5.98
CA LEU A 104 2.03 -3.31 5.76
C LEU A 104 2.31 -4.70 5.18
N LEU A 105 3.35 -4.84 4.37
CA LEU A 105 3.78 -6.12 3.81
C LEU A 105 4.25 -7.04 4.94
N ALA A 106 5.05 -6.52 5.88
CA ALA A 106 5.48 -7.29 7.04
C ALA A 106 4.29 -7.79 7.88
N PHE A 107 3.28 -6.95 8.12
CA PHE A 107 2.04 -7.39 8.80
C PHE A 107 1.23 -8.40 7.98
N SER A 108 1.14 -8.20 6.67
CA SER A 108 0.44 -9.11 5.77
C SER A 108 1.10 -10.49 5.73
N LEU A 109 2.42 -10.55 5.56
CA LEU A 109 3.19 -11.79 5.59
C LEU A 109 3.12 -12.46 6.96
N ARG A 110 3.19 -11.69 8.06
CA ARG A 110 3.00 -12.23 9.41
C ARG A 110 1.64 -12.90 9.58
N THR A 111 0.57 -12.37 9.00
CA THR A 111 -0.75 -13.00 9.04
C THR A 111 -0.82 -14.21 8.11
N ALA A 112 -0.32 -14.08 6.88
CA ALA A 112 -0.39 -15.12 5.85
C ALA A 112 0.40 -16.39 6.23
N LEU A 113 1.54 -16.22 6.90
CA LEU A 113 2.44 -17.30 7.31
C LEU A 113 2.06 -17.95 8.64
N ARG A 114 0.97 -17.51 9.30
CA ARG A 114 0.49 -18.19 10.51
C ARG A 114 -0.01 -19.60 10.20
N PRO A 115 0.22 -20.57 11.10
CA PRO A 115 -0.39 -21.89 11.01
C PRO A 115 -1.92 -21.81 10.98
N GLU A 116 -2.55 -22.76 10.30
CA GLU A 116 -4.02 -22.91 10.35
C GLU A 116 -4.46 -23.22 11.79
N GLY A 117 -5.57 -22.62 12.23
CA GLY A 117 -6.07 -22.78 13.59
C GLY A 117 -5.46 -21.84 14.64
N TRP A 118 -4.71 -20.80 14.25
CA TRP A 118 -4.23 -19.74 15.15
C TRP A 118 -5.22 -18.55 15.26
N PRO A 119 -5.50 -18.01 16.46
CA PRO A 119 -5.02 -18.46 17.77
C PRO A 119 -5.69 -19.79 18.15
N PRO A 120 -4.95 -20.69 18.84
CA PRO A 120 -5.51 -21.97 19.28
C PRO A 120 -6.80 -21.71 20.06
N ALA A 121 -7.81 -22.56 19.83
CA ALA A 121 -9.01 -22.54 20.65
C ALA A 121 -8.59 -22.61 22.12
N GLY A 122 -8.89 -21.55 22.86
CA GLY A 122 -8.67 -21.47 24.31
C GLY A 122 -9.62 -22.39 25.05
#